data_AF-A0A6I5ZVT4-F1
#
_entry.id   AF-A0A6I5ZVT4-F1
#
_cell.length_a   1.000
_cell.length_b   1.000
_cell.length_c   1.000
_cell.angle_alpha   90.00
_cell.angle_beta   90.00
_cell.angle_gamma   90.00
#
_symmetry.space_group_name_H-M   'P 1'
#
loop_
_entity.id
_entity.type
_entity.pdbx_description
1 polymer ?
#
loop_
_entity_poly.entity_id
_entity_poly.type
_entity_poly.pdbx_seq_one_letter_code
_entity_poly.pdbx_strand_id
1 'polypeptide(L)'
;MTASRRGLALLVVPVLLALGACSRGPSYDEVEACNRVHAWDAGGREADGLERAAARAREALEGAAGSRLASAAEQLADGDATDAASRAEAFLAACRDLGWDLPEG
;
A
#
# COMPACT_ATOMS: atom_id res chain seq x y z
N MET A 1 -53.67 -23.25 33.76
CA MET A 1 -52.50 -24.09 33.42
C MET A 1 -51.80 -23.48 32.21
N THR A 2 -50.48 -23.28 32.33
CA THR A 2 -49.45 -23.19 31.29
C THR A 2 -49.51 -22.11 30.19
N ALA A 3 -48.49 -21.27 30.25
CA ALA A 3 -48.03 -20.25 29.30
C ALA A 3 -47.57 -20.80 27.94
N SER A 4 -47.53 -19.93 26.92
CA SER A 4 -46.44 -19.88 25.93
C SER A 4 -46.51 -18.55 25.17
N ARG A 5 -45.62 -17.60 25.49
CA ARG A 5 -44.32 -17.38 24.82
C ARG A 5 -44.52 -16.88 23.38
N ARG A 6 -44.51 -15.55 23.21
CA ARG A 6 -43.36 -14.81 22.66
C ARG A 6 -43.08 -15.15 21.19
N GLY A 7 -43.93 -14.63 20.30
CA GLY A 7 -43.57 -14.39 18.91
C GLY A 7 -42.84 -13.05 18.80
N LEU A 8 -41.67 -12.94 19.43
CA LEU A 8 -40.75 -11.82 19.19
C LEU A 8 -40.13 -12.11 17.82
N ALA A 9 -40.70 -11.51 16.78
CA ALA A 9 -40.10 -11.50 15.46
C ALA A 9 -38.71 -10.88 15.61
N LEU A 10 -37.70 -11.75 15.62
CA LEU A 10 -36.31 -11.38 15.46
C LEU A 10 -36.20 -10.70 14.11
N LEU A 11 -36.31 -9.37 14.11
CA LEU A 11 -35.73 -8.54 13.08
C LEU A 11 -34.23 -8.82 13.14
N VAL A 12 -33.79 -9.74 12.29
CA VAL A 12 -32.40 -9.87 11.89
C VAL A 12 -32.09 -8.58 11.17
N VAL A 13 -31.72 -7.55 11.93
CA VAL A 13 -31.01 -6.40 11.41
C VAL A 13 -29.66 -6.98 10.96
N PRO A 14 -29.38 -7.09 9.66
CA PRO A 14 -28.07 -7.48 9.24
C PRO A 14 -27.12 -6.41 9.76
N VAL A 15 -26.22 -6.82 10.64
CA VAL A 15 -25.11 -6.03 11.16
C VAL A 15 -24.19 -5.72 9.97
N LEU A 16 -24.59 -4.75 9.15
CA LEU A 16 -23.86 -4.24 7.99
C LEU A 16 -23.01 -3.00 8.36
N LEU A 17 -22.64 -2.85 9.63
CA LEU A 17 -21.92 -1.66 10.12
C LEU A 17 -20.63 -1.99 10.89
N ALA A 18 -20.07 -3.18 10.72
CA ALA A 18 -18.81 -3.57 11.37
C ALA A 18 -17.70 -4.02 10.40
N LEU A 19 -17.86 -3.78 9.09
CA LEU A 19 -16.81 -3.96 8.08
C LEU A 19 -16.49 -2.64 7.35
N GLY A 20 -16.61 -1.52 8.07
CA GLY A 20 -15.70 -0.40 7.83
C GLY A 20 -14.30 -0.82 8.25
N ALA A 21 -13.75 -1.87 7.61
CA ALA A 21 -12.32 -2.09 7.58
C ALA A 21 -11.77 -0.76 7.11
N CYS A 22 -11.04 -0.10 8.00
CA CYS A 22 -10.33 1.13 7.74
C CYS A 22 -9.47 0.92 6.49
N SER A 23 -10.01 1.19 5.29
CA SER A 23 -9.25 1.45 4.08
C SER A 23 -8.62 2.81 4.27
N ARG A 24 -7.78 2.93 5.30
CA ARG A 24 -6.86 4.03 5.44
C ARG A 24 -5.87 3.78 4.32
N GLY A 25 -6.10 4.48 3.22
CA GLY A 25 -5.20 4.46 2.06
C GLY A 25 -3.77 4.79 2.48
N PRO A 26 -2.83 4.77 1.53
CA PRO A 26 -1.44 5.02 1.84
C PRO A 26 -1.28 6.34 2.61
N SER A 27 -0.38 6.37 3.59
CA SER A 27 0.01 7.62 4.23
C SER A 27 0.64 8.57 3.20
N TYR A 28 0.77 9.85 3.54
CA TYR A 28 1.47 10.81 2.66
C TYR A 28 2.88 10.32 2.30
N ASP A 29 3.61 9.79 3.27
CA ASP A 29 4.96 9.26 3.09
C ASP A 29 4.98 8.03 2.16
N GLU A 30 3.98 7.15 2.29
CA GLU A 30 3.81 5.99 1.41
C GLU A 30 3.48 6.42 -0.02
N VAL A 31 2.59 7.41 -0.20
CA VAL A 31 2.30 8.00 -1.52
C VAL A 31 3.55 8.63 -2.13
N GLU A 32 4.33 9.39 -1.35
CA GLU A 32 5.56 9.99 -1.84
C GLU A 32 6.56 8.91 -2.29
N ALA A 33 6.78 7.87 -1.47
CA ALA A 33 7.64 6.76 -1.82
C ALA A 33 7.22 6.07 -3.13
N CYS A 34 5.92 5.77 -3.29
CA CYS A 34 5.37 5.20 -4.52
C CYS A 34 5.58 6.11 -5.73
N ASN A 35 5.37 7.42 -5.58
CA ASN A 35 5.58 8.39 -6.64
C ASN A 35 7.05 8.50 -7.06
N ARG A 36 8.01 8.40 -6.13
CA ARG A 36 9.45 8.43 -6.47
C ARG A 36 9.85 7.24 -7.35
N VAL A 37 9.40 6.04 -6.99
CA VAL A 37 9.69 4.82 -7.76
C VAL A 37 8.95 4.84 -9.10
N HIS A 38 7.70 5.32 -9.13
CA HIS A 38 6.95 5.45 -10.36
C HIS A 38 7.58 6.47 -11.33
N ALA A 39 8.07 7.61 -10.83
CA ALA A 39 8.74 8.60 -11.68
C ALA A 39 10.00 8.03 -12.36
N TRP A 40 10.73 7.15 -11.67
CA TRP A 40 11.84 6.42 -12.28
C TRP A 40 11.36 5.42 -13.34
N ASP A 41 10.30 4.65 -13.04
CA ASP A 41 9.72 3.66 -13.95
C ASP A 41 9.19 4.32 -15.25
N ALA A 42 8.45 5.42 -15.10
CA ALA A 42 7.93 6.22 -16.21
C ALA A 42 9.03 7.02 -16.95
N GLY A 43 10.12 7.35 -16.26
CA GLY A 43 11.26 8.11 -16.78
C GLY A 43 12.24 7.31 -17.65
N GLY A 44 11.97 6.03 -17.92
CA GLY A 44 12.80 5.21 -18.82
C GLY A 44 13.77 4.24 -18.13
N ARG A 45 13.64 4.04 -16.80
CA ARG A 45 14.32 2.97 -16.05
C ARG A 45 15.85 2.99 -16.11
N GLU A 46 16.48 4.16 -16.01
CA GLU A 46 17.95 4.26 -15.95
C GLU A 46 18.51 3.53 -14.72
N ALA A 47 19.53 2.68 -14.88
CA ALA A 47 20.04 1.82 -13.80
C ALA A 47 20.45 2.60 -12.53
N ASP A 48 21.22 3.68 -12.68
CA ASP A 48 21.64 4.56 -11.58
C ASP A 48 20.49 5.43 -11.02
N GLY A 49 19.34 5.43 -11.71
CA GLY A 49 18.12 6.09 -11.28
C GLY A 49 17.38 5.30 -10.22
N LEU A 50 17.45 3.96 -10.24
CA LEU A 50 16.68 3.12 -9.31
C LEU A 50 17.20 3.25 -7.88
N GLU A 51 18.52 3.18 -7.70
CA GLU A 51 19.12 3.31 -6.37
C GLU A 51 18.78 4.66 -5.74
N ARG A 52 18.81 5.74 -6.53
CA ARG A 52 18.37 7.07 -6.10
C ARG A 52 16.88 7.08 -5.76
N ALA A 53 16.02 6.49 -6.59
CA ALA A 53 14.59 6.42 -6.32
C ALA A 53 14.28 5.61 -5.06
N ALA A 54 14.96 4.48 -4.85
CA ALA A 54 14.84 3.61 -3.69
C ALA A 54 15.33 4.31 -2.42
N ALA A 55 16.47 4.99 -2.46
CA ALA A 55 16.98 5.78 -1.34
C ALA A 55 16.00 6.88 -0.93
N ARG A 56 15.41 7.59 -1.90
CA ARG A 56 14.38 8.62 -1.63
C ARG A 56 13.08 8.03 -1.10
N ALA A 57 12.67 6.86 -1.59
CA ALA A 57 11.53 6.14 -1.06
C ALA A 57 11.77 5.71 0.40
N ARG A 58 12.97 5.21 0.74
CA ARG A 58 13.34 4.90 2.14
C ARG A 58 13.31 6.14 3.02
N GLU A 59 13.94 7.24 2.58
CA GLU A 59 13.96 8.53 3.29
C GLU A 59 12.53 9.02 3.60
N ALA A 60 11.60 8.93 2.64
CA ALA A 60 10.20 9.26 2.87
C ALA A 60 9.56 8.35 3.94
N LEU A 61 9.85 7.04 3.89
CA LEU A 61 9.27 6.06 4.80
C LEU A 61 9.91 6.04 6.20
N GLU A 62 11.08 6.65 6.41
CA GLU A 62 11.71 6.78 7.74
C GLU A 62 10.83 7.58 8.71
N GLY A 63 10.03 8.53 8.21
CA GLY A 63 9.02 9.25 8.98
C GLY A 63 7.79 8.42 9.34
N ALA A 64 7.56 7.31 8.63
CA ALA A 64 6.41 6.43 8.76
C ALA A 64 6.78 5.12 9.47
N ALA A 65 7.11 5.21 10.77
CA ALA A 65 7.39 4.04 11.60
C ALA A 65 6.23 3.04 11.53
N GLY A 66 6.49 1.86 10.96
CA GLY A 66 5.48 0.81 10.73
C GLY A 66 4.84 0.81 9.34
N SER A 67 5.38 1.54 8.37
CA SER A 67 4.91 1.48 6.99
C SER A 67 4.97 0.05 6.44
N ARG A 68 3.92 -0.33 5.71
CA ARG A 68 3.84 -1.61 5.00
C ARG A 68 4.81 -1.67 3.81
N LEU A 69 5.29 -0.52 3.34
CA LEU A 69 6.23 -0.42 2.22
C LEU A 69 7.70 -0.43 2.65
N ALA A 70 8.02 -0.27 3.94
CA ALA A 70 9.41 -0.17 4.40
C ALA A 70 10.26 -1.38 3.93
N SER A 71 9.75 -2.60 4.14
CA SER A 71 10.44 -3.83 3.70
C SER A 71 10.54 -3.94 2.18
N ALA A 72 9.55 -3.44 1.43
CA ALA A 72 9.60 -3.43 -0.02
C ALA A 72 10.63 -2.39 -0.53
N ALA A 73 10.75 -1.25 0.14
CA ALA A 73 11.75 -0.21 -0.18
C ALA A 73 13.19 -0.67 0.12
N GLU A 74 13.40 -1.46 1.17
CA GLU A 74 14.71 -2.06 1.46
C GLU A 74 15.11 -3.07 0.38
N GLN A 75 14.20 -3.97 -0.01
CA GLN A 75 14.43 -4.91 -1.13
C GLN A 75 14.69 -4.19 -2.47
N LEU A 76 14.12 -2.99 -2.63
CA LEU A 76 14.38 -2.15 -3.79
C LEU A 76 15.79 -1.53 -3.78
N ALA A 77 16.39 -1.32 -2.61
CA ALA A 77 17.74 -0.78 -2.48
C ALA A 77 18.83 -1.88 -2.53
N ASP A 78 18.56 -3.06 -1.95
CA ASP A 78 19.58 -4.09 -1.73
C ASP A 78 19.74 -5.11 -2.87
N GLY A 79 18.98 -4.98 -3.97
CA GLY A 79 19.01 -5.94 -5.08
C GLY A 79 19.97 -5.58 -6.22
N ASP A 80 20.39 -6.59 -6.98
CA ASP A 80 21.25 -6.43 -8.15
C ASP A 80 20.59 -5.58 -9.27
N ALA A 81 21.43 -4.93 -10.07
CA ALA A 81 20.99 -4.06 -11.17
C ALA A 81 20.24 -4.81 -12.28
N THR A 82 20.54 -6.09 -12.49
CA THR A 82 19.89 -6.95 -13.49
C THR A 82 18.40 -7.18 -13.24
N ASP A 83 17.95 -7.04 -11.99
CA ASP A 83 16.55 -7.24 -11.59
C ASP A 83 15.85 -5.94 -11.18
N ALA A 84 16.45 -4.79 -11.50
CA ALA A 84 15.96 -3.46 -11.13
C ALA A 84 14.48 -3.24 -11.50
N ALA A 85 14.11 -3.54 -12.75
CA ALA A 85 12.74 -3.38 -13.24
C ALA A 85 11.74 -4.27 -12.49
N SER A 86 12.06 -5.55 -12.31
CA SER A 86 11.19 -6.51 -11.61
C SER A 86 10.95 -6.10 -10.16
N ARG A 87 11.97 -5.58 -9.47
CA ARG A 87 11.85 -5.12 -8.08
C ARG A 87 11.02 -3.85 -7.98
N ALA A 88 11.21 -2.89 -8.89
CA ALA A 88 10.38 -1.70 -8.95
C ALA A 88 8.91 -2.04 -9.25
N GLU A 89 8.66 -2.98 -10.15
CA GLU A 89 7.31 -3.48 -10.45
C GLU A 89 6.67 -4.13 -9.21
N ALA A 90 7.41 -4.93 -8.45
CA ALA A 90 6.95 -5.51 -7.19
C ALA A 90 6.65 -4.44 -6.13
N PHE A 91 7.49 -3.41 -6.00
CA PHE A 91 7.24 -2.28 -5.11
C PHE A 91 5.97 -1.51 -5.50
N LEU A 92 5.80 -1.21 -6.79
CA LEU A 92 4.61 -0.52 -7.29
C LEU A 92 3.34 -1.37 -7.18
N ALA A 93 3.45 -2.71 -7.25
CA ALA A 93 2.34 -3.59 -6.95
C ALA A 93 1.93 -3.49 -5.47
N ALA A 94 2.89 -3.49 -4.54
CA ALA A 94 2.62 -3.28 -3.12
C ALA A 94 1.98 -1.91 -2.86
N CYS A 95 2.40 -0.85 -3.57
CA CYS A 95 1.74 0.45 -3.53
C CYS A 95 0.25 0.37 -3.92
N ARG A 96 -0.07 -0.30 -5.03
CA ARG A 96 -1.46 -0.44 -5.50
C ARG A 96 -2.31 -1.26 -4.53
N ASP A 97 -1.74 -2.29 -3.90
CA ASP A 97 -2.43 -3.07 -2.87
C ASP A 97 -2.78 -2.24 -1.62
N LEU A 98 -2.04 -1.15 -1.37
CA LEU A 98 -2.36 -0.18 -0.32
C LEU A 98 -3.43 0.84 -0.72
N GLY A 99 -3.82 0.86 -2.00
CA GLY A 99 -4.73 1.84 -2.57
C GLY A 99 -4.02 3.11 -3.05
N TRP A 100 -2.73 3.04 -3.38
CA TRP A 100 -2.06 4.11 -4.12
C TRP A 100 -2.49 4.08 -5.59
N ASP A 101 -2.93 5.22 -6.10
CA ASP A 101 -3.24 5.45 -7.50
C ASP A 101 -2.09 6.15 -8.21
N LEU A 102 -1.97 5.90 -9.52
CA LEU A 102 -1.00 6.56 -10.36
C LEU A 102 -1.26 8.09 -10.35
N PRO A 103 -0.21 8.93 -10.26
CA PRO A 103 -0.39 10.36 -10.43
C PRO A 103 -0.95 10.63 -11.84
N GLU A 104 -2.06 11.37 -11.92
CA GLU A 104 -2.62 11.80 -13.20
C GLU A 104 -1.57 12.65 -13.92
N GLY A 105 -1.11 12.17 -15.08
CA GLY A 105 -0.12 12.82 -15.94
C GLY A 105 -0.74 13.84 -16.88
#